data_AF-A0A0N0UZC9-F1
#
_entry.id   AF-A0A0N0UZC9-F1
#
_cell.length_a   1.000
_cell.length_b   1.000
_cell.length_c   1.000
_cell.angle_alpha   90.00
_cell.angle_beta   90.00
_cell.angle_gamma   90.00
#
_symmetry.space_group_name_H-M   'P 1'
#
loop_
_entity.id
_entity.type
_entity.pdbx_description
1 polymer ?
#
loop_
_entity_poly.entity_id
_entity_poly.type
_entity_poly.pdbx_seq_one_letter_code
_entity_poly.pdbx_strand_id
1 'polypeptide(L)'
;MSFEFNSTFNQVIHGIDNINLSLNQYKPVSKKNLLGNTHTKESRKTPLEHLEKLAREKVINDFNAPLMVLSVRNVLANLRCIAYLKGYTDSPISVKEENDLLLESRPYHIFGKKNGKHVIDTLNLKKWDKEKDQYSWFISAVPVLWDDLNDDMIFRKIVTESADHSHVWSLPRGSHPEATDMTRSNWQSLQDIFIKSLVKNEEEAFNELNAYAKKNKLLREENYFHNILGLDSDGNLCQFIAKGKLENLGKQLKKQGVKRALCVDNSGSVTVQFFKKGLAGALNGEYIQLIAAPNQRHRGTAYLVIELKDSKFK
;
A
#
# COMPACT_ATOMS: atom_id res chain seq x y z
N MET A 1 -27.28 15.36 5.09
CA MET A 1 -27.49 13.95 4.72
C MET A 1 -26.15 13.24 4.90
N SER A 2 -26.02 12.36 5.90
CA SER A 2 -24.82 11.56 6.13
C SER A 2 -25.05 10.15 5.59
N PHE A 3 -24.19 9.70 4.67
CA PHE A 3 -24.18 8.31 4.20
C PHE A 3 -23.13 7.53 4.99
N GLU A 4 -23.56 6.55 5.77
CA GLU A 4 -22.65 5.67 6.50
C GLU A 4 -22.30 4.46 5.62
N PHE A 5 -21.07 4.44 5.08
CA PHE A 5 -20.57 3.30 4.31
C PHE A 5 -19.87 2.31 5.25
N ASN A 6 -20.59 1.27 5.66
CA ASN A 6 -20.08 0.19 6.52
C ASN A 6 -19.83 -1.07 5.69
N SER A 7 -18.81 -1.02 4.82
CA SER A 7 -18.34 -2.22 4.13
C SER A 7 -17.14 -2.82 4.85
N THR A 8 -17.15 -4.14 4.96
CA THR A 8 -15.99 -4.95 5.28
C THR A 8 -15.86 -5.97 4.16
N PHE A 9 -14.64 -6.20 3.70
CA PHE A 9 -14.33 -7.22 2.72
C PHE A 9 -13.15 -8.03 3.22
N ASN A 10 -13.34 -9.33 3.25
CA ASN A 10 -12.33 -10.27 3.70
C ASN A 10 -12.25 -11.40 2.68
N GLN A 11 -11.04 -11.72 2.23
CA GLN A 11 -10.83 -12.86 1.35
C GLN A 11 -9.48 -13.53 1.62
N VAL A 12 -9.45 -14.84 1.38
CA VAL A 12 -8.22 -15.63 1.33
C VAL A 12 -8.10 -16.20 -0.06
N ILE A 13 -6.97 -15.95 -0.70
CA ILE A 13 -6.73 -16.37 -2.08
C ILE A 13 -5.77 -17.54 -2.02
N HIS A 14 -6.30 -18.72 -2.35
CA HIS A 14 -5.56 -19.97 -2.28
C HIS A 14 -4.80 -20.26 -3.58
N GLY A 15 -3.70 -21.00 -3.45
CA GLY A 15 -2.99 -21.58 -4.60
C GLY A 15 -2.40 -20.53 -5.54
N ILE A 16 -1.90 -19.42 -4.99
CA ILE A 16 -1.31 -18.33 -5.76
C ILE A 16 0.06 -18.75 -6.29
N ASP A 17 0.14 -19.00 -7.59
CA ASP A 17 1.42 -19.28 -8.24
C ASP A 17 2.13 -17.95 -8.61
N ASN A 18 1.38 -16.99 -9.14
CA ASN A 18 1.92 -15.72 -9.63
C ASN A 18 1.12 -14.49 -9.16
N ILE A 19 1.85 -13.58 -8.50
CA ILE A 19 1.47 -12.18 -8.32
C ILE A 19 2.49 -11.32 -9.07
N ASN A 20 1.99 -10.47 -9.95
CA ASN A 20 2.78 -9.58 -10.78
C ASN A 20 2.61 -8.14 -10.30
N LEU A 21 3.73 -7.46 -10.05
CA LEU A 21 3.75 -6.03 -9.76
C LEU A 21 3.76 -5.25 -11.08
N SER A 22 2.74 -4.42 -11.30
CA SER A 22 2.73 -3.47 -12.41
C SER A 22 2.95 -2.06 -11.91
N LEU A 23 4.10 -1.47 -12.24
CA LEU A 23 4.41 -0.06 -11.98
C LEU A 23 4.09 0.80 -13.20
N ASN A 24 3.65 2.03 -12.97
CA ASN A 24 3.42 2.98 -14.06
C ASN A 24 4.74 3.38 -14.74
N GLN A 25 5.82 3.49 -13.96
CA GLN A 25 7.15 3.92 -14.38
C GLN A 25 8.25 3.32 -13.50
N TYR A 26 9.49 3.41 -13.95
CA TYR A 26 10.66 2.76 -13.34
C TYR A 26 11.72 3.76 -12.86
N LYS A 27 11.32 5.01 -12.63
CA LYS A 27 12.18 6.08 -12.14
C LYS A 27 11.48 6.85 -11.02
N PRO A 28 12.24 7.55 -10.16
CA PRO A 28 11.67 8.33 -9.08
C PRO A 28 10.70 9.41 -9.58
N VAL A 29 9.62 9.64 -8.84
CA VAL A 29 8.61 10.64 -9.18
C VAL A 29 8.26 11.56 -8.03
N SER A 30 7.77 12.75 -8.33
CA SER A 30 7.32 13.66 -7.28
C SER A 30 6.21 13.00 -6.46
N LYS A 31 6.29 13.11 -5.14
CA LYS A 31 5.24 12.62 -4.25
C LYS A 31 3.91 13.30 -4.56
N LYS A 32 2.80 12.66 -4.15
CA LYS A 32 1.47 13.26 -4.25
C LYS A 32 1.40 14.54 -3.41
N ASN A 33 0.88 15.62 -3.98
CA ASN A 33 0.49 16.79 -3.19
C ASN A 33 -0.83 16.47 -2.46
N LEU A 34 -0.81 16.51 -1.13
CA LEU A 34 -1.93 16.14 -0.27
C LEU A 34 -2.76 17.33 0.22
N LEU A 35 -2.27 18.56 0.03
CA LEU A 35 -2.98 19.78 0.38
C LEU A 35 -3.60 20.48 -0.83
N GLY A 36 -3.02 20.28 -2.02
CA GLY A 36 -3.50 20.90 -3.26
C GLY A 36 -4.69 20.18 -3.91
N ASN A 37 -5.47 20.94 -4.68
CA ASN A 37 -6.57 20.43 -5.51
C ASN A 37 -6.11 19.84 -6.86
N THR A 38 -4.84 19.99 -7.22
CA THR A 38 -4.27 19.49 -8.47
C THR A 38 -3.71 18.09 -8.29
N HIS A 39 -4.50 17.09 -8.69
CA HIS A 39 -3.96 15.76 -8.93
C HIS A 39 -3.14 15.78 -10.22
N THR A 40 -1.84 15.55 -10.15
CA THR A 40 -0.99 15.37 -11.34
C THR A 40 -1.47 14.11 -12.09
N LYS A 41 -2.31 14.30 -13.11
CA LYS A 41 -2.85 13.22 -13.96
C LYS A 41 -1.78 12.59 -14.85
N GLU A 42 -0.69 13.33 -15.13
CA GLU A 42 0.25 13.05 -16.22
C GLU A 42 1.13 11.79 -16.04
N SER A 43 0.93 11.00 -14.97
CA SER A 43 1.76 9.81 -14.72
C SER A 43 1.01 8.67 -13.99
N ARG A 44 -0.30 8.50 -14.23
CA ARG A 44 -1.07 7.42 -13.60
C ARG A 44 -1.93 6.66 -14.61
N LYS A 45 -1.98 5.34 -14.45
CA LYS A 45 -2.69 4.39 -15.32
C LYS A 45 -3.89 3.78 -14.59
N THR A 46 -4.93 3.49 -15.34
CA THR A 46 -6.07 2.66 -14.93
C THR A 46 -5.65 1.19 -14.77
N PRO A 47 -6.44 0.36 -14.08
CA PRO A 47 -6.19 -1.08 -13.99
C PRO A 47 -6.01 -1.74 -15.37
N LEU A 48 -6.83 -1.39 -16.35
CA LEU A 48 -6.74 -1.91 -17.72
C LEU A 48 -5.39 -1.55 -18.37
N GLU A 49 -4.98 -0.29 -18.31
CA GLU A 49 -3.69 0.15 -18.86
C GLU A 49 -2.48 -0.56 -18.18
N HIS A 50 -2.62 -0.94 -16.90
CA HIS A 50 -1.63 -1.76 -16.20
C HIS A 50 -1.62 -3.22 -16.68
N LEU A 51 -2.78 -3.81 -16.96
CA LEU A 51 -2.91 -5.16 -17.52
C LEU A 51 -2.34 -5.23 -18.95
N GLU A 52 -2.72 -4.29 -19.81
CA GLU A 52 -2.18 -4.17 -21.18
C GLU A 52 -0.66 -4.04 -21.18
N LYS A 53 -0.12 -3.27 -20.22
CA LYS A 53 1.33 -3.14 -20.05
C LYS A 53 1.98 -4.48 -19.72
N LEU A 54 1.45 -5.22 -18.73
CA LEU A 54 1.99 -6.54 -18.37
C LEU A 54 1.94 -7.53 -19.53
N ALA A 55 0.90 -7.46 -20.36
CA ALA A 55 0.77 -8.29 -21.56
C ALA A 55 1.80 -7.93 -22.64
N ARG A 56 2.01 -6.63 -22.92
CA ARG A 56 3.09 -6.18 -23.82
C ARG A 56 4.47 -6.59 -23.34
N GLU A 57 4.66 -6.61 -22.03
CA GLU A 57 5.89 -7.06 -21.35
C GLU A 57 6.02 -8.58 -21.26
N LYS A 58 5.05 -9.35 -21.79
CA LYS A 58 5.00 -10.83 -21.75
C LYS A 58 5.07 -11.42 -20.33
N VAL A 59 4.58 -10.66 -19.35
CA VAL A 59 4.45 -11.12 -17.96
C VAL A 59 3.18 -11.97 -17.83
N ILE A 60 2.07 -11.52 -18.40
CA ILE A 60 0.83 -12.30 -18.52
C ILE A 60 0.84 -12.97 -19.89
N ASN A 61 0.91 -14.30 -19.90
CA ASN A 61 0.99 -15.10 -21.13
C ASN A 61 -0.36 -15.71 -21.52
N ASP A 62 -1.21 -16.06 -20.55
CA ASP A 62 -2.57 -16.51 -20.83
C ASP A 62 -3.55 -15.34 -20.68
N PHE A 63 -4.10 -14.91 -21.81
CA PHE A 63 -5.02 -13.77 -21.87
C PHE A 63 -6.42 -14.12 -21.36
N ASN A 64 -6.76 -15.41 -21.25
CA ASN A 64 -8.05 -15.90 -20.80
C ASN A 64 -8.03 -16.34 -19.33
N ALA A 65 -6.84 -16.52 -18.74
CA ALA A 65 -6.69 -16.85 -17.33
C ALA A 65 -7.38 -15.80 -16.45
N PRO A 66 -8.23 -16.20 -15.48
CA PRO A 66 -8.91 -15.25 -14.62
C PRO A 66 -7.92 -14.44 -13.79
N LEU A 67 -8.14 -13.13 -13.70
CA LEU A 67 -7.22 -12.22 -13.01
C LEU A 67 -7.93 -11.49 -11.88
N MET A 68 -7.20 -11.22 -10.81
CA MET A 68 -7.60 -10.25 -9.80
C MET A 68 -6.59 -9.12 -9.70
N VAL A 69 -7.09 -7.89 -9.68
CA VAL A 69 -6.27 -6.69 -9.63
C VAL A 69 -6.51 -5.98 -8.30
N LEU A 70 -5.45 -5.89 -7.49
CA LEU A 70 -5.45 -5.24 -6.18
C LEU A 70 -4.73 -3.90 -6.27
N SER A 71 -5.32 -2.87 -5.68
CA SER A 71 -4.68 -1.56 -5.60
C SER A 71 -3.60 -1.50 -4.53
N VAL A 72 -2.44 -0.97 -4.91
CA VAL A 72 -1.29 -0.67 -4.02
C VAL A 72 -0.75 0.72 -4.31
N ARG A 73 -1.65 1.69 -4.47
CA ARG A 73 -1.37 2.94 -5.22
C ARG A 73 -0.63 4.00 -4.43
N ASN A 74 -0.38 3.76 -3.16
CA ASN A 74 0.53 4.58 -2.36
C ASN A 74 1.99 4.36 -2.76
N VAL A 75 2.31 3.21 -3.36
CA VAL A 75 3.63 2.87 -3.89
C VAL A 75 4.02 3.86 -4.99
N LEU A 76 5.18 4.49 -4.86
CA LEU A 76 5.66 5.58 -5.71
C LEU A 76 4.72 6.81 -5.75
N ALA A 77 3.89 6.98 -4.72
CA ALA A 77 3.07 8.18 -4.54
C ALA A 77 3.31 8.84 -3.18
N ASN A 78 3.79 8.09 -2.18
CA ASN A 78 4.05 8.57 -0.82
C ASN A 78 5.51 8.30 -0.44
N LEU A 79 6.00 9.05 0.55
CA LEU A 79 7.21 8.68 1.28
C LEU A 79 7.00 7.32 1.98
N ARG A 80 8.08 6.57 2.19
CA ARG A 80 8.08 5.23 2.80
C ARG A 80 7.34 4.15 1.99
N CYS A 81 6.96 4.43 0.75
CA CYS A 81 6.28 3.51 -0.17
C CYS A 81 7.11 3.26 -1.43
N ILE A 82 8.17 2.46 -1.28
CA ILE A 82 9.15 2.13 -2.32
C ILE A 82 8.69 0.94 -3.16
N ALA A 83 9.32 0.77 -4.32
CA ALA A 83 9.14 -0.41 -5.17
C ALA A 83 10.47 -0.89 -5.75
N TYR A 84 10.52 -2.18 -6.07
CA TYR A 84 11.57 -2.79 -6.86
C TYR A 84 10.96 -3.81 -7.82
N LEU A 85 11.45 -3.86 -9.05
CA LEU A 85 11.06 -4.83 -10.06
C LEU A 85 12.29 -5.27 -10.88
N LYS A 86 12.67 -6.55 -10.73
CA LYS A 86 13.84 -7.12 -11.40
C LYS A 86 13.70 -6.98 -12.93
N GLY A 87 14.79 -6.57 -13.57
CA GLY A 87 14.84 -6.32 -15.02
C GLY A 87 14.34 -4.94 -15.44
N TYR A 88 13.72 -4.18 -14.54
CA TYR A 88 13.22 -2.83 -14.83
C TYR A 88 13.84 -1.76 -13.94
N THR A 89 14.21 -2.10 -12.71
CA THR A 89 14.88 -1.21 -11.77
C THR A 89 16.19 -1.83 -11.29
N ASP A 90 17.28 -1.07 -11.32
CA ASP A 90 18.58 -1.55 -10.84
C ASP A 90 18.65 -1.59 -9.31
N SER A 91 18.03 -0.61 -8.66
CA SER A 91 17.85 -0.47 -7.22
C SER A 91 16.39 -0.14 -6.88
N PRO A 92 15.98 -0.19 -5.61
CA PRO A 92 14.63 0.18 -5.20
C PRO A 92 14.44 1.67 -5.44
N ILE A 93 13.25 2.04 -5.91
CA ILE A 93 12.89 3.41 -6.25
C ILE A 93 11.81 3.92 -5.29
N SER A 94 11.85 5.22 -5.00
CA SER A 94 10.81 5.93 -4.25
C SER A 94 10.36 7.19 -4.97
N VAL A 95 9.60 8.02 -4.26
CA VAL A 95 9.36 9.40 -4.66
C VAL A 95 10.66 10.21 -4.58
N LYS A 96 10.80 11.25 -5.42
CA LYS A 96 12.00 12.08 -5.55
C LYS A 96 12.48 12.62 -4.21
N GLU A 97 11.56 12.99 -3.34
CA GLU A 97 11.82 13.58 -2.03
C GLU A 97 12.44 12.61 -1.01
N GLU A 98 12.39 11.30 -1.27
CA GLU A 98 12.98 10.26 -0.43
C GLU A 98 14.10 9.50 -1.14
N ASN A 99 14.12 9.50 -2.47
CA ASN A 99 14.95 8.58 -3.26
C ASN A 99 16.43 8.63 -2.90
N ASP A 100 16.97 9.82 -2.64
CA ASP A 100 18.38 9.99 -2.31
C ASP A 100 18.70 9.65 -0.84
N LEU A 101 17.67 9.48 0.00
CA LEU A 101 17.77 9.12 1.42
C LEU A 101 17.54 7.63 1.68
N LEU A 102 17.27 6.82 0.64
CA LEU A 102 16.89 5.41 0.79
C LEU A 102 17.92 4.58 1.56
N LEU A 103 19.20 4.80 1.30
CA LEU A 103 20.29 4.08 1.97
C LEU A 103 20.53 4.58 3.41
N GLU A 104 20.07 5.77 3.76
CA GLU A 104 20.23 6.32 5.12
C GLU A 104 19.02 5.99 6.00
N SER A 105 17.87 5.80 5.37
CA SER A 105 16.58 5.55 5.99
C SER A 105 16.53 4.30 6.86
N ARG A 106 15.51 4.25 7.73
CA ARG A 106 15.15 3.06 8.51
C ARG A 106 14.79 1.89 7.58
N PRO A 107 14.89 0.63 8.07
CA PRO A 107 14.41 -0.53 7.32
C PRO A 107 12.96 -0.38 6.86
N TYR A 108 12.64 -0.89 5.67
CA TYR A 108 11.30 -0.89 5.09
C TYR A 108 10.57 -2.18 5.42
N HIS A 109 9.24 -2.15 5.49
CA HIS A 109 8.42 -3.36 5.62
C HIS A 109 7.80 -3.65 4.27
N ILE A 110 8.08 -4.82 3.71
CA ILE A 110 7.83 -5.11 2.30
C ILE A 110 6.95 -6.34 2.11
N PHE A 111 6.17 -6.31 1.04
CA PHE A 111 5.54 -7.48 0.44
C PHE A 111 6.18 -7.72 -0.93
N GLY A 112 6.62 -8.94 -1.20
CA GLY A 112 7.37 -9.25 -2.42
C GLY A 112 7.43 -10.74 -2.73
N LYS A 113 8.15 -11.06 -3.81
CA LYS A 113 8.47 -12.44 -4.20
C LYS A 113 9.99 -12.64 -4.11
N LYS A 114 10.42 -13.48 -3.16
CA LYS A 114 11.82 -13.81 -2.84
C LYS A 114 12.05 -15.30 -3.08
N ASN A 115 13.07 -15.68 -3.85
CA ASN A 115 13.36 -17.10 -4.16
C ASN A 115 12.13 -17.86 -4.68
N GLY A 116 11.32 -17.21 -5.52
CA GLY A 116 10.09 -17.77 -6.08
C GLY A 116 8.90 -17.84 -5.13
N LYS A 117 9.03 -17.46 -3.85
CA LYS A 117 7.95 -17.47 -2.84
C LYS A 117 7.51 -16.07 -2.45
N HIS A 118 6.23 -15.89 -2.18
CA HIS A 118 5.70 -14.64 -1.63
C HIS A 118 6.12 -14.50 -0.16
N VAL A 119 6.57 -13.31 0.24
CA VAL A 119 7.05 -13.03 1.60
C VAL A 119 6.60 -11.65 2.08
N ILE A 120 6.39 -11.52 3.39
CA ILE A 120 6.28 -10.24 4.09
C ILE A 120 7.47 -10.14 5.05
N ASP A 121 8.36 -9.17 4.82
CA ASP A 121 9.66 -9.10 5.49
C ASP A 121 10.11 -7.67 5.78
N THR A 122 11.15 -7.53 6.59
CA THR A 122 11.83 -6.27 6.84
C THR A 122 13.08 -6.17 5.95
N LEU A 123 13.13 -5.12 5.13
CA LEU A 123 14.23 -4.86 4.21
C LEU A 123 15.12 -3.73 4.74
N ASN A 124 16.38 -4.04 5.06
CA ASN A 124 17.39 -3.04 5.36
C ASN A 124 18.23 -2.74 4.11
N LEU A 125 17.96 -1.60 3.46
CA LEU A 125 18.65 -1.21 2.23
C LEU A 125 20.17 -1.02 2.38
N LYS A 126 20.65 -0.68 3.59
CA LYS A 126 22.11 -0.59 3.88
C LYS A 126 22.84 -1.92 3.71
N LYS A 127 22.10 -3.03 3.83
CA LYS A 127 22.62 -4.40 3.76
C LYS A 127 22.05 -5.19 2.58
N TRP A 128 21.22 -4.55 1.76
CA TRP A 128 20.53 -5.22 0.67
C TRP A 128 21.52 -5.53 -0.45
N ASP A 129 21.51 -6.79 -0.89
CA ASP A 129 22.35 -7.29 -1.95
C ASP A 129 21.44 -7.97 -2.98
N LYS A 130 21.29 -7.33 -4.14
CA LYS A 130 20.38 -7.78 -5.21
C LYS A 130 20.61 -9.23 -5.62
N GLU A 131 21.86 -9.70 -5.61
CA GLU A 131 22.22 -11.05 -6.03
C GLU A 131 21.98 -12.09 -4.93
N LYS A 132 22.16 -11.71 -3.66
CA LYS A 132 21.93 -12.62 -2.52
C LYS A 132 20.49 -12.66 -2.06
N ASP A 133 19.81 -11.52 -2.04
CA ASP A 133 18.44 -11.42 -1.56
C ASP A 133 17.42 -11.95 -2.58
N GLN A 134 17.76 -11.97 -3.88
CA GLN A 134 17.01 -12.69 -4.92
C GLN A 134 15.51 -12.37 -4.97
N TYR A 135 15.15 -11.10 -4.75
CA TYR A 135 13.79 -10.61 -5.01
C TYR A 135 13.54 -10.49 -6.51
N SER A 136 12.38 -10.97 -6.99
CA SER A 136 11.89 -10.64 -8.34
C SER A 136 11.14 -9.30 -8.35
N TRP A 137 10.44 -8.99 -7.26
CA TRP A 137 9.80 -7.70 -7.03
C TRP A 137 9.48 -7.54 -5.55
N PHE A 138 9.30 -6.29 -5.11
CA PHE A 138 8.68 -5.97 -3.83
C PHE A 138 8.08 -4.56 -3.83
N ILE A 139 7.18 -4.31 -2.91
CA ILE A 139 6.68 -2.98 -2.54
C ILE A 139 6.80 -2.81 -1.02
N SER A 140 7.02 -1.58 -0.54
CA SER A 140 6.87 -1.29 0.89
C SER A 140 5.52 -0.66 1.23
N ALA A 141 5.09 -0.89 2.46
CA ALA A 141 3.83 -0.41 2.99
C ALA A 141 3.87 -0.31 4.52
N VAL A 142 2.82 0.24 5.12
CA VAL A 142 2.76 0.45 6.57
C VAL A 142 2.51 -0.88 7.26
N PRO A 143 3.39 -1.38 8.14
CA PRO A 143 3.13 -2.59 8.90
C PRO A 143 2.00 -2.36 9.89
N VAL A 144 1.06 -3.30 9.96
CA VAL A 144 -0.09 -3.25 10.88
C VAL A 144 -0.20 -4.49 11.76
N LEU A 145 0.59 -5.52 11.45
CA LEU A 145 0.74 -6.74 12.23
C LEU A 145 2.14 -7.30 11.99
N TRP A 146 2.81 -7.71 13.06
CA TRP A 146 4.12 -8.35 13.03
C TRP A 146 4.22 -9.33 14.21
N ASP A 147 4.79 -10.51 14.00
CA ASP A 147 4.60 -11.67 14.89
C ASP A 147 5.36 -11.59 16.21
N ASP A 148 6.48 -10.89 16.23
CA ASP A 148 7.34 -10.65 17.40
C ASP A 148 7.09 -9.29 18.07
N LEU A 149 6.10 -8.52 17.62
CA LEU A 149 5.80 -7.19 18.14
C LEU A 149 4.49 -7.16 18.95
N ASN A 150 4.50 -6.39 20.04
CA ASN A 150 3.29 -6.07 20.79
C ASN A 150 2.55 -4.85 20.17
N ASP A 151 1.37 -4.55 20.70
CA ASP A 151 0.52 -3.47 20.19
C ASP A 151 1.19 -2.08 20.21
N ASP A 152 1.98 -1.75 21.25
CA ASP A 152 2.68 -0.47 21.34
C ASP A 152 3.77 -0.37 20.26
N MET A 153 4.53 -1.44 20.07
CA MET A 153 5.56 -1.49 19.02
C MET A 153 4.95 -1.42 17.61
N ILE A 154 3.82 -2.09 17.36
CA ILE A 154 3.10 -1.95 16.10
C ILE A 154 2.61 -0.52 15.90
N PHE A 155 2.08 0.12 16.94
CA PHE A 155 1.66 1.51 16.86
C PHE A 155 2.83 2.44 16.54
N ARG A 156 4.00 2.23 17.13
CA ARG A 156 5.23 2.99 16.79
C ARG A 156 5.56 2.88 15.31
N LYS A 157 5.55 1.65 14.78
CA LYS A 157 5.78 1.38 13.35
C LYS A 157 4.75 2.08 12.48
N ILE A 158 3.46 2.00 12.82
CA ILE A 158 2.39 2.68 12.07
C ILE A 158 2.68 4.19 11.98
N VAL A 159 3.03 4.82 13.09
CA VAL A 159 3.33 6.26 13.16
C VAL A 159 4.54 6.64 12.29
N THR A 160 5.62 5.86 12.34
CA THR A 160 6.88 6.18 11.64
C THR A 160 6.90 5.79 10.16
N GLU A 161 5.95 4.96 9.73
CA GLU A 161 5.83 4.49 8.35
C GLU A 161 4.68 5.17 7.58
N SER A 162 3.70 5.76 8.28
CA SER A 162 2.55 6.41 7.63
C SER A 162 2.84 7.86 7.25
N ALA A 163 3.32 8.06 6.03
CA ALA A 163 3.58 9.39 5.45
C ALA A 163 2.31 10.22 5.17
N ASP A 164 1.11 9.67 5.37
CA ASP A 164 -0.15 10.37 5.23
C ASP A 164 -0.91 10.27 6.56
N HIS A 165 -0.63 11.24 7.42
CA HIS A 165 -0.98 11.23 8.83
C HIS A 165 -2.48 11.17 9.12
N SER A 166 -3.32 11.51 8.14
CA SER A 166 -4.78 11.38 8.23
C SER A 166 -5.24 9.93 8.38
N HIS A 167 -4.38 8.95 8.10
CA HIS A 167 -4.66 7.51 8.32
C HIS A 167 -4.25 7.02 9.71
N VAL A 168 -3.65 7.89 10.51
CA VAL A 168 -3.17 7.59 11.86
C VAL A 168 -3.98 8.42 12.85
N TRP A 169 -4.10 9.73 12.61
CA TRP A 169 -4.89 10.63 13.43
C TRP A 169 -6.03 11.25 12.62
N SER A 170 -7.10 11.61 13.31
CA SER A 170 -8.27 12.26 12.70
C SER A 170 -7.93 13.70 12.29
N LEU A 171 -7.29 13.79 11.14
CA LEU A 171 -6.75 15.01 10.53
C LEU A 171 -7.30 15.16 9.11
N PRO A 172 -8.58 15.50 8.94
CA PRO A 172 -9.12 15.76 7.62
C PRO A 172 -8.35 16.91 6.95
N ARG A 173 -8.01 16.74 5.68
CA ARG A 173 -7.17 17.68 4.92
C ARG A 173 -7.57 17.76 3.45
N GLY A 174 -6.95 18.68 2.70
CA GLY A 174 -7.24 18.89 1.28
C GLY A 174 -8.71 19.26 1.08
N SER A 175 -9.37 18.55 0.16
CA SER A 175 -10.79 18.69 -0.18
C SER A 175 -11.74 17.85 0.69
N HIS A 176 -11.27 17.24 1.79
CA HIS A 176 -12.15 16.54 2.72
C HIS A 176 -13.20 17.53 3.29
N PRO A 177 -14.49 17.16 3.36
CA PRO A 177 -15.57 18.08 3.76
C PRO A 177 -15.39 18.64 5.18
N GLU A 178 -14.77 17.86 6.07
CA GLU A 178 -14.49 18.26 7.45
C GLU A 178 -13.11 18.91 7.63
N ALA A 179 -12.36 19.18 6.54
CA ALA A 179 -11.05 19.80 6.64
C ALA A 179 -11.17 21.28 7.03
N THR A 180 -10.52 21.63 8.14
CA THR A 180 -10.40 23.00 8.65
C THR A 180 -8.96 23.50 8.45
N ASP A 181 -8.74 24.80 8.60
CA ASP A 181 -7.37 25.35 8.54
C ASP A 181 -6.49 24.82 9.67
N MET A 182 -7.10 24.58 10.84
CA MET A 182 -6.42 23.95 11.97
C MET A 182 -5.97 22.52 11.63
N THR A 183 -6.85 21.68 11.08
CA THR A 183 -6.49 20.29 10.74
C THR A 183 -5.47 20.23 9.61
N ARG A 184 -5.55 21.14 8.62
CA ARG A 184 -4.53 21.28 7.55
C ARG A 184 -3.17 21.71 8.12
N SER A 185 -3.15 22.67 9.03
CA SER A 185 -1.92 23.15 9.68
C SER A 185 -1.26 22.07 10.55
N ASN A 186 -2.06 21.34 11.34
CA ASN A 186 -1.58 20.21 12.15
C ASN A 186 -1.03 19.08 11.26
N TRP A 187 -1.72 18.76 10.17
CA TRP A 187 -1.25 17.76 9.22
C TRP A 187 0.08 18.19 8.58
N GLN A 188 0.19 19.45 8.14
CA GLN A 188 1.43 19.96 7.53
C GLN A 188 2.60 19.92 8.53
N SER A 189 2.36 20.31 9.78
CA SER A 189 3.38 20.28 10.83
C SER A 189 3.89 18.86 11.09
N LEU A 190 2.98 17.87 11.17
CA LEU A 190 3.38 16.46 11.27
C LEU A 190 4.17 16.01 10.04
N GLN A 191 3.75 16.43 8.85
CA GLN A 191 4.44 16.10 7.60
C GLN A 191 5.87 16.63 7.59
N ASP A 192 6.08 17.86 8.08
CA ASP A 192 7.41 18.48 8.18
C ASP A 192 8.30 17.74 9.18
N ILE A 193 7.74 17.32 10.33
CA ILE A 193 8.43 16.48 11.31
C ILE A 193 8.78 15.12 10.66
N PHE A 194 7.84 14.50 9.97
CA PHE A 194 8.02 13.21 9.33
C PHE A 194 9.16 13.24 8.30
N ILE A 195 9.20 14.26 7.44
CA ILE A 195 10.26 14.44 6.44
C ILE A 195 11.63 14.58 7.12
N LYS A 196 11.73 15.42 8.15
CA LYS A 196 12.97 15.58 8.94
C LYS A 196 13.37 14.30 9.69
N SER A 197 12.41 13.42 9.95
CA SER A 197 12.63 12.17 10.64
C SER A 197 13.06 11.02 9.74
N LEU A 198 13.00 11.10 8.40
CA LEU A 198 13.17 9.95 7.50
C LEU A 198 14.45 9.11 7.75
N VAL A 199 15.55 9.78 8.10
CA VAL A 199 16.86 9.15 8.37
C VAL A 199 17.11 8.85 9.86
N LYS A 200 16.23 9.30 10.75
CA LYS A 200 16.33 9.04 12.21
C LYS A 200 16.02 7.58 12.52
N ASN A 201 16.44 7.10 13.69
CA ASN A 201 15.98 5.79 14.14
C ASN A 201 14.47 5.82 14.48
N GLU A 202 13.87 4.65 14.69
CA GLU A 202 12.43 4.53 14.91
C GLU A 202 11.96 5.24 16.18
N GLU A 203 12.73 5.11 17.27
CA GLU A 203 12.38 5.68 18.56
C GLU A 203 12.35 7.21 18.51
N GLU A 204 13.38 7.83 17.93
CA GLU A 204 13.46 9.28 17.73
C GLU A 204 12.31 9.79 16.85
N ALA A 205 12.08 9.13 15.71
CA ALA A 205 11.01 9.52 14.79
C ALA A 205 9.62 9.40 15.46
N PHE A 206 9.38 8.31 16.19
CA PHE A 206 8.14 8.12 16.93
C PHE A 206 7.96 9.18 18.01
N ASN A 207 9.00 9.44 18.81
CA ASN A 207 8.94 10.39 19.91
C ASN A 207 8.58 11.79 19.41
N GLU A 208 9.16 12.25 18.30
CA GLU A 208 8.85 13.57 17.73
C GLU A 208 7.41 13.67 17.20
N LEU A 209 6.99 12.69 16.39
CA LEU A 209 5.64 12.66 15.81
C LEU A 209 4.56 12.53 16.90
N ASN A 210 4.77 11.61 17.85
CA ASN A 210 3.81 11.34 18.92
C ASN A 210 3.78 12.47 19.95
N ALA A 211 4.91 13.13 20.25
CA ALA A 211 4.92 14.32 21.12
C ALA A 211 4.10 15.46 20.50
N TYR A 212 4.24 15.70 19.19
CA TYR A 212 3.41 16.69 18.50
C TYR A 212 1.92 16.31 18.56
N ALA A 213 1.59 15.05 18.27
CA ALA A 213 0.21 14.58 18.32
C ALA A 213 -0.42 14.72 19.72
N LYS A 214 0.32 14.37 20.78
CA LYS A 214 -0.12 14.52 22.17
C LYS A 214 -0.30 15.98 22.57
N LYS A 215 0.69 16.85 22.26
CA LYS A 215 0.63 18.28 22.55
C LYS A 215 -0.61 18.94 21.93
N ASN A 216 -0.95 18.55 20.71
CA ASN A 216 -2.10 19.07 19.97
C ASN A 216 -3.38 18.25 20.17
N LYS A 217 -3.39 17.28 21.10
CA LYS A 217 -4.54 16.44 21.46
C LYS A 217 -5.21 15.79 20.25
N LEU A 218 -4.41 15.31 19.31
CA LEU A 218 -4.92 14.69 18.09
C LEU A 218 -5.59 13.35 18.40
N LEU A 219 -6.81 13.17 17.91
CA LEU A 219 -7.56 11.93 18.06
C LEU A 219 -7.04 10.86 17.10
N ARG A 220 -7.18 9.59 17.48
CA ARG A 220 -6.88 8.46 16.59
C ARG A 220 -7.91 8.41 15.46
N GLU A 221 -7.47 7.99 14.28
CA GLU A 221 -8.34 7.80 13.13
C GLU A 221 -9.07 6.45 13.16
N GLU A 222 -10.37 6.44 12.84
CA GLU A 222 -11.22 5.23 12.85
C GLU A 222 -12.10 5.06 11.60
N ASN A 223 -12.21 6.07 10.75
CA ASN A 223 -13.19 6.16 9.66
C ASN A 223 -12.58 5.99 8.26
N TYR A 224 -11.26 6.07 8.12
CA TYR A 224 -10.60 5.79 6.84
C TYR A 224 -10.69 4.32 6.46
N PHE A 225 -10.87 4.08 5.15
CA PHE A 225 -10.89 2.76 4.57
C PHE A 225 -9.48 2.30 4.26
N HIS A 226 -9.10 1.09 4.68
CA HIS A 226 -7.73 0.56 4.56
C HIS A 226 -7.74 -0.77 3.85
N ASN A 227 -6.80 -0.97 2.92
CA ASN A 227 -6.54 -2.25 2.26
C ASN A 227 -5.30 -2.89 2.87
N ILE A 228 -5.48 -4.02 3.56
CA ILE A 228 -4.43 -4.71 4.29
C ILE A 228 -4.19 -6.08 3.67
N LEU A 229 -2.92 -6.39 3.41
CA LEU A 229 -2.48 -7.68 2.89
C LEU A 229 -1.61 -8.41 3.92
N GLY A 230 -1.84 -9.70 4.07
CA GLY A 230 -1.06 -10.61 4.89
C GLY A 230 -0.86 -11.95 4.19
N LEU A 231 0.03 -12.78 4.73
CA LEU A 231 0.17 -14.18 4.31
C LEU A 231 -0.14 -15.09 5.51
N ASP A 232 -0.90 -16.16 5.28
CA ASP A 232 -1.08 -17.23 6.26
C ASP A 232 0.13 -18.19 6.28
N SER A 233 0.07 -19.24 7.11
CA SER A 233 1.14 -20.24 7.23
C SER A 233 1.38 -21.04 5.95
N ASP A 234 0.39 -21.13 5.07
CA ASP A 234 0.44 -21.89 3.83
C ASP A 234 0.90 -21.00 2.65
N GLY A 235 1.10 -19.71 2.89
CA GLY A 235 1.48 -18.73 1.89
C GLY A 235 0.31 -18.23 1.04
N ASN A 236 -0.93 -18.46 1.46
CA ASN A 236 -2.11 -17.86 0.82
C ASN A 236 -2.16 -16.37 1.14
N LEU A 237 -2.65 -15.57 0.18
CA LEU A 237 -2.82 -14.13 0.39
C LEU A 237 -4.12 -13.86 1.13
N CYS A 238 -4.03 -13.34 2.34
CA CYS A 238 -5.16 -12.87 3.12
C CYS A 238 -5.31 -11.37 2.90
N GLN A 239 -6.47 -10.92 2.43
CA GLN A 239 -6.78 -9.52 2.25
C GLN A 239 -7.95 -9.11 3.13
N PHE A 240 -7.75 -8.03 3.88
CA PHE A 240 -8.77 -7.44 4.73
C PHE A 240 -8.92 -5.96 4.40
N ILE A 241 -10.14 -5.55 4.07
CA ILE A 241 -10.49 -4.17 3.77
C ILE A 241 -11.64 -3.74 4.66
N ALA A 242 -11.38 -2.72 5.48
CA ALA A 242 -12.36 -2.20 6.44
C ALA A 242 -11.97 -0.78 6.88
N LYS A 243 -12.88 -0.16 7.64
CA LYS A 243 -12.59 1.05 8.40
C LYS A 243 -12.10 0.71 9.81
N GLY A 244 -11.21 1.52 10.36
CA GLY A 244 -10.79 1.41 11.75
C GLY A 244 -9.33 1.79 11.94
N LYS A 245 -8.90 1.81 13.20
CA LYS A 245 -7.48 1.98 13.56
C LYS A 245 -6.65 0.87 12.93
N LEU A 246 -5.57 1.23 12.26
CA LEU A 246 -4.67 0.29 11.59
C LEU A 246 -4.23 -0.87 12.51
N GLU A 247 -3.86 -0.59 13.76
CA GLU A 247 -3.49 -1.59 14.76
C GLU A 247 -4.62 -2.59 15.08
N ASN A 248 -5.87 -2.13 15.08
CA ASN A 248 -7.04 -2.99 15.32
C ASN A 248 -7.35 -3.85 14.10
N LEU A 249 -7.15 -3.32 12.89
CA LEU A 249 -7.37 -4.08 11.66
C LEU A 249 -6.32 -5.19 11.49
N GLY A 250 -5.07 -4.93 11.86
CA GLY A 250 -4.03 -5.96 11.91
C GLY A 250 -4.40 -7.13 12.85
N LYS A 251 -5.00 -6.83 14.01
CA LYS A 251 -5.51 -7.87 14.92
C LYS A 251 -6.61 -8.73 14.31
N GLN A 252 -7.42 -8.20 13.40
CA GLN A 252 -8.43 -9.01 12.72
C GLN A 252 -7.80 -10.05 11.78
N LEU A 253 -6.73 -9.69 11.06
CA LEU A 253 -5.97 -10.65 10.26
C LEU A 253 -5.23 -11.67 11.14
N LYS A 254 -4.72 -11.26 12.31
CA LYS A 254 -4.10 -12.20 13.27
C LYS A 254 -5.04 -13.34 13.66
N LYS A 255 -6.34 -13.06 13.83
CA LYS A 255 -7.36 -14.08 14.12
C LYS A 255 -7.55 -15.10 12.99
N GLN A 256 -7.10 -14.79 11.78
CA GLN A 256 -7.14 -15.67 10.61
C GLN A 256 -5.83 -16.45 10.40
N GLY A 257 -4.93 -16.47 11.39
CA GLY A 257 -3.65 -17.18 11.30
C GLY A 257 -2.53 -16.41 10.61
N VAL A 258 -2.79 -15.16 10.18
CA VAL A 258 -1.76 -14.29 9.61
C VAL A 258 -0.77 -13.85 10.69
N LYS A 259 0.52 -13.91 10.37
CA LYS A 259 1.60 -13.50 11.29
C LYS A 259 2.12 -12.09 11.04
N ARG A 260 2.10 -11.65 9.78
CA ARG A 260 2.58 -10.32 9.34
C ARG A 260 1.63 -9.74 8.31
N ALA A 261 1.35 -8.44 8.40
CA ALA A 261 0.47 -7.76 7.48
C ALA A 261 0.84 -6.28 7.27
N LEU A 262 0.53 -5.76 6.08
CA LEU A 262 0.82 -4.40 5.66
C LEU A 262 -0.45 -3.71 5.14
N CYS A 263 -0.68 -2.46 5.53
CA CYS A 263 -1.66 -1.57 4.89
C CYS A 263 -1.05 -0.99 3.61
N VAL A 264 -1.45 -1.56 2.47
CA VAL A 264 -0.88 -1.25 1.14
C VAL A 264 -1.60 -0.13 0.40
N ASP A 265 -2.85 0.16 0.79
CA ASP A 265 -3.61 1.25 0.19
C ASP A 265 -4.70 1.78 1.13
N ASN A 266 -5.17 3.02 0.88
CA ASN A 266 -6.13 3.66 1.77
C ASN A 266 -7.02 4.71 1.08
N SER A 267 -8.21 4.94 1.65
CA SER A 267 -9.25 5.85 1.17
C SER A 267 -9.60 5.61 -0.31
N GLY A 268 -9.81 6.68 -1.08
CA GLY A 268 -10.12 6.68 -2.51
C GLY A 268 -9.09 6.02 -3.41
N SER A 269 -8.05 5.42 -2.84
CA SER A 269 -7.14 4.56 -3.59
C SER A 269 -7.57 3.09 -3.63
N VAL A 270 -8.31 2.61 -2.61
CA VAL A 270 -8.70 1.21 -2.42
C VAL A 270 -9.64 0.74 -3.53
N THR A 271 -9.22 -0.29 -4.26
CA THR A 271 -10.04 -1.01 -5.22
C THR A 271 -9.57 -2.45 -5.43
N VAL A 272 -10.52 -3.36 -5.60
CA VAL A 272 -10.28 -4.76 -6.02
C VAL A 272 -11.22 -5.11 -7.17
N GLN A 273 -10.64 -5.57 -8.28
CA GLN A 273 -11.36 -5.93 -9.49
C GLN A 273 -11.07 -7.37 -9.88
N PHE A 274 -12.09 -8.09 -10.34
CA PHE A 274 -11.99 -9.45 -10.83
C PHE A 274 -12.34 -9.51 -12.31
N PHE A 275 -11.46 -10.11 -13.10
CA PHE A 275 -11.58 -10.28 -14.55
C PHE A 275 -11.74 -11.76 -14.84
N LYS A 276 -13.00 -12.21 -14.92
CA LYS A 276 -13.35 -13.63 -15.04
C LYS A 276 -12.76 -14.30 -16.29
N LYS A 277 -12.71 -13.57 -17.41
CA LYS A 277 -12.14 -14.02 -18.69
C LYS A 277 -10.75 -13.41 -18.95
N GLY A 278 -10.03 -13.08 -17.88
CA GLY A 278 -8.70 -12.49 -17.96
C GLY A 278 -8.65 -11.15 -18.69
N LEU A 279 -7.51 -10.88 -19.32
CA LEU A 279 -7.27 -9.68 -20.14
C LEU A 279 -8.20 -9.62 -21.36
N ALA A 280 -8.53 -10.75 -21.98
CA ALA A 280 -9.44 -10.79 -23.11
C ALA A 280 -10.83 -10.23 -22.74
N GLY A 281 -11.35 -10.59 -21.56
CA GLY A 281 -12.55 -9.97 -21.00
C GLY A 281 -12.36 -8.48 -20.68
N ALA A 282 -11.22 -8.14 -20.05
CA ALA A 282 -10.91 -6.76 -19.65
C ALA A 282 -10.92 -5.78 -20.83
N LEU A 283 -10.39 -6.18 -21.99
CA LEU A 283 -10.36 -5.38 -23.22
C LEU A 283 -11.76 -5.13 -23.79
N ASN A 284 -12.73 -6.01 -23.50
CA ASN A 284 -14.14 -5.84 -23.84
C ASN A 284 -14.93 -5.09 -22.74
N GLY A 285 -14.24 -4.58 -21.71
CA GLY A 285 -14.87 -3.92 -20.56
C GLY A 285 -15.51 -4.89 -19.56
N GLU A 286 -15.28 -6.19 -19.67
CA GLU A 286 -15.84 -7.19 -18.76
C GLU A 286 -15.00 -7.30 -17.47
N TYR A 287 -15.54 -6.80 -16.35
CA TYR A 287 -14.97 -7.01 -15.03
C TYR A 287 -16.04 -6.90 -13.94
N ILE A 288 -15.72 -7.44 -12.76
CA ILE A 288 -16.53 -7.33 -11.55
C ILE A 288 -15.76 -6.47 -10.54
N GLN A 289 -16.36 -5.36 -10.12
CA GLN A 289 -15.83 -4.56 -9.02
C GLN A 289 -16.21 -5.25 -7.70
N LEU A 290 -15.26 -5.95 -7.06
CA LEU A 290 -15.53 -6.61 -5.78
C LEU A 290 -15.67 -5.59 -4.66
N ILE A 291 -14.79 -4.58 -4.66
CA ILE A 291 -14.83 -3.49 -3.68
C ILE A 291 -14.14 -2.24 -4.22
N ALA A 292 -14.67 -1.07 -3.87
CA ALA A 292 -14.03 0.21 -4.10
C ALA A 292 -14.39 1.15 -2.94
N ALA A 293 -13.47 2.05 -2.60
CA ALA A 293 -13.79 3.13 -1.68
C ALA A 293 -14.85 4.08 -2.28
N PRO A 294 -15.71 4.74 -1.48
CA PRO A 294 -16.74 5.64 -1.99
C PRO A 294 -16.20 6.81 -2.84
N ASN A 295 -14.98 7.26 -2.55
CA ASN A 295 -14.27 8.30 -3.28
C ASN A 295 -13.18 7.72 -4.20
N GLN A 296 -13.41 6.54 -4.78
CA GLN A 296 -12.45 5.86 -5.63
C GLN A 296 -11.97 6.78 -6.76
N ARG A 297 -10.65 6.80 -6.95
CA ARG A 297 -9.99 7.39 -8.10
C ARG A 297 -9.50 6.25 -8.98
N HIS A 298 -9.86 6.11 -10.25
CA HIS A 298 -9.47 4.91 -11.00
C HIS A 298 -7.97 4.79 -11.34
N ARG A 299 -7.22 5.89 -11.39
CA ARG A 299 -5.81 5.88 -11.88
C ARG A 299 -4.77 5.81 -10.76
N GLY A 300 -3.84 4.86 -10.86
CA GLY A 300 -2.80 4.59 -9.87
C GLY A 300 -1.38 4.58 -10.45
N THR A 301 -0.40 4.54 -9.56
CA THR A 301 1.02 4.35 -9.88
C THR A 301 1.43 2.89 -9.87
N ALA A 302 0.71 2.05 -9.13
CA ALA A 302 1.02 0.63 -8.99
C ALA A 302 -0.24 -0.21 -8.69
N TYR A 303 -0.23 -1.44 -9.21
CA TYR A 303 -1.21 -2.49 -8.94
C TYR A 303 -0.52 -3.84 -8.80
N LEU A 304 -1.10 -4.73 -8.00
CA LEU A 304 -0.76 -6.15 -7.99
C LEU A 304 -1.79 -6.90 -8.84
N VAL A 305 -1.31 -7.75 -9.73
CA VAL A 305 -2.14 -8.58 -10.61
C VAL A 305 -1.90 -10.04 -10.26
N ILE A 306 -2.94 -10.70 -9.79
CA ILE A 306 -2.93 -12.08 -9.34
C ILE A 306 -3.54 -12.93 -10.45
N GLU A 307 -2.76 -13.88 -10.96
CA GLU A 307 -3.25 -14.89 -11.90
C GLU A 307 -3.90 -16.02 -11.10
N LEU A 308 -5.18 -16.29 -11.37
CA LEU A 308 -5.97 -17.29 -10.65
C LEU A 308 -6.05 -18.59 -11.46
N LYS A 309 -6.03 -19.72 -10.75
CA LYS A 309 -6.09 -21.07 -11.36
C LYS A 309 -7.44 -21.38 -12.00
N ASP A 310 -8.51 -20.81 -11.45
CA ASP A 310 -9.85 -20.96 -11.98
C ASP A 310 -10.69 -19.69 -11.76
N SER A 311 -11.87 -19.68 -12.37
CA SER A 311 -12.81 -18.55 -12.30
C SER A 311 -13.86 -18.71 -11.20
N LYS A 312 -13.71 -19.71 -10.32
CA LYS A 312 -14.69 -20.02 -9.29
C LYS A 312 -14.46 -19.08 -8.10
N PHE A 313 -15.46 -18.27 -7.82
CA PHE A 313 -15.60 -17.64 -6.51
C PHE A 313 -16.06 -18.72 -5.52
N LYS A 314 -15.33 -18.90 -4.44
CA LYS A 314 -15.75 -19.67 -3.28
C LYS A 314 -15.82 -18.76 -2.08
#